data_AF-A0AAN7ZKQ6-F1
#
_entry.id   AF-A0AAN7ZKQ6-F1
#
_cell.length_a   1.000
_cell.length_b   1.000
_cell.length_c   1.000
_cell.angle_alpha   90.00
_cell.angle_beta   90.00
_cell.angle_gamma   90.00
#
_symmetry.space_group_name_H-M   'P 1'
#
loop_
_entity.id
_entity.type
_entity.pdbx_description
1 polymer ?
#
loop_
_entity_poly.entity_id
_entity_poly.type
_entity_poly.pdbx_seq_one_letter_code
_entity_poly.pdbx_strand_id
1 'polypeptide(L)'
;MKVITLFVCLITLSLQRVFETVKDECIQETNANPVFVEKVIALQDFEDDYDLMCFQKCVFVRLNTMDANGEVAKEVVMSQLPITEDVNAEIVSQICCFLKGKDSCETAFLVWRCFVRSSF
;
A
#
# COMPACT_ATOMS: atom_id res chain seq x y z
N MET A 1 1.72 -13.82 15.45
CA MET A 1 2.46 -12.70 16.08
C MET A 1 3.91 -12.65 15.56
N LYS A 2 4.12 -12.46 14.24
CA LYS A 2 5.44 -12.24 13.59
C LYS A 2 5.32 -11.57 12.19
N VAL A 3 4.35 -10.66 11.97
CA VAL A 3 4.15 -10.02 10.64
C VAL A 3 4.23 -8.49 10.68
N ILE A 4 4.38 -7.89 11.87
CA ILE A 4 4.57 -6.44 12.03
C ILE A 4 5.93 -5.97 11.45
N THR A 5 6.80 -6.89 11.03
CA THR A 5 8.21 -6.57 10.75
C THR A 5 8.56 -6.56 9.26
N LEU A 6 7.66 -6.88 8.32
CA LEU A 6 8.01 -6.80 6.89
C LEU A 6 7.88 -5.38 6.30
N PHE A 7 7.08 -4.50 6.91
CA PHE A 7 7.06 -3.06 6.57
C PHE A 7 7.86 -2.17 7.53
N VAL A 8 8.33 -2.71 8.68
CA VAL A 8 8.91 -1.90 9.77
C VAL A 8 10.39 -2.23 10.05
N CYS A 9 10.99 -3.29 9.50
CA CYS A 9 12.36 -3.70 9.92
C CYS A 9 13.55 -2.90 9.33
N LEU A 10 13.36 -2.01 8.35
CA LEU A 10 14.48 -1.27 7.72
C LEU A 10 14.34 0.25 7.78
N ILE A 11 13.37 0.77 8.53
CA ILE A 11 13.04 2.19 8.52
C ILE A 11 13.85 2.91 9.59
N THR A 12 14.92 3.61 9.17
CA THR A 12 15.55 4.66 9.97
C THR A 12 14.48 5.67 10.43
N LEU A 13 14.61 6.26 11.63
CA LEU A 13 13.68 7.25 12.21
C LEU A 13 13.18 8.34 11.22
N SER A 14 13.98 8.65 10.20
CA SER A 14 13.64 9.56 9.10
C SER A 14 12.49 9.06 8.22
N LEU A 15 12.45 7.77 7.86
CA LEU A 15 11.46 7.23 6.93
C LEU A 15 10.09 7.00 7.62
N GLN A 16 10.05 6.82 8.95
CA GLN A 16 8.78 6.77 9.68
C GLN A 16 8.09 8.13 9.73
N ARG A 17 8.83 9.24 9.90
CA ARG A 17 8.23 10.58 9.81
C ARG A 17 7.68 10.87 8.43
N VAL A 18 8.39 10.45 7.38
CA VAL A 18 7.91 10.59 5.99
C VAL A 18 6.60 9.83 5.80
N PHE A 19 6.49 8.61 6.34
CA PHE A 19 5.24 7.86 6.28
C PHE A 19 4.09 8.56 7.01
N GLU A 20 4.30 9.05 8.24
CA GLU A 20 3.26 9.77 8.98
C GLU A 20 2.81 11.04 8.25
N THR A 21 3.74 11.81 7.65
CA THR A 21 3.39 12.98 6.84
C THR A 21 2.54 12.59 5.63
N VAL A 22 2.94 11.58 4.87
CA VAL A 22 2.15 11.10 3.71
C VAL A 22 0.78 10.58 4.15
N LYS A 23 0.72 9.88 5.28
CA LYS A 23 -0.53 9.38 5.86
C LYS A 23 -1.48 10.54 6.18
N ASP A 24 -1.02 11.54 6.91
CA ASP A 24 -1.84 12.69 7.32
C ASP A 24 -2.30 13.51 6.10
N GLU A 25 -1.42 13.76 5.13
CA GLU A 25 -1.77 14.44 3.89
C GLU A 25 -2.84 13.67 3.10
N CYS A 26 -2.69 12.34 2.97
CA CYS A 26 -3.63 11.52 2.25
C CYS A 26 -4.98 11.38 2.97
N ILE A 27 -5.00 11.34 4.30
CA ILE A 27 -6.25 11.41 5.08
C ILE A 27 -6.97 12.73 4.78
N GLN A 28 -6.25 13.86 4.79
CA GLN A 28 -6.84 15.16 4.51
C GLN A 28 -7.35 15.29 3.07
N GLU A 29 -6.59 14.81 2.09
CA GLU A 29 -6.95 14.91 0.66
C GLU A 29 -8.19 14.07 0.33
N THR A 30 -8.35 12.93 0.99
CA THR A 30 -9.38 11.93 0.65
C THR A 30 -10.55 11.90 1.61
N ASN A 31 -10.46 12.61 2.73
CA ASN A 31 -11.42 12.56 3.82
C ASN A 31 -11.60 11.14 4.41
N ALA A 32 -10.61 10.26 4.23
CA ALA A 32 -10.63 8.90 4.76
C ALA A 32 -10.79 8.90 6.28
N ASN A 33 -11.64 8.01 6.79
CA ASN A 33 -11.85 7.88 8.22
C ASN A 33 -10.54 7.42 8.90
N PRO A 34 -9.95 8.22 9.81
CA PRO A 34 -8.69 7.86 10.47
C PRO A 34 -8.78 6.52 11.22
N VAL A 35 -9.96 6.16 11.72
CA VAL A 35 -10.18 4.87 12.39
C VAL A 35 -10.01 3.72 11.41
N PHE A 36 -10.51 3.85 10.18
CA PHE A 36 -10.36 2.80 9.16
C PHE A 36 -8.92 2.72 8.66
N VAL A 37 -8.25 3.86 8.50
CA VAL A 37 -6.82 3.91 8.13
C VAL A 37 -5.96 3.20 9.18
N GLU A 38 -6.16 3.50 10.47
CA GLU A 38 -5.41 2.84 11.55
C GLU A 38 -5.72 1.34 11.64
N LYS A 39 -6.98 0.93 11.45
CA LYS A 39 -7.36 -0.49 11.40
C LYS A 39 -6.61 -1.24 10.29
N VAL A 40 -6.59 -0.72 9.07
CA VAL A 40 -5.96 -1.43 7.95
C VAL A 40 -4.42 -1.46 8.10
N ILE A 41 -3.81 -0.39 8.60
CA ILE A 41 -2.35 -0.33 8.81
C ILE A 41 -1.93 -1.28 9.95
N ALA A 42 -2.63 -1.25 11.08
CA ALA A 42 -2.23 -2.00 12.26
C ALA A 42 -2.69 -3.47 12.24
N LEU A 43 -3.88 -3.74 11.69
CA LEU A 43 -4.55 -5.04 11.79
C LEU A 43 -4.75 -5.71 10.43
N GLN A 44 -4.44 -5.06 9.31
CA GLN A 44 -4.75 -5.55 7.96
C GLN A 44 -6.25 -5.84 7.78
N ASP A 45 -7.09 -5.09 8.50
CA ASP A 45 -8.55 -5.17 8.43
C ASP A 45 -9.06 -4.14 7.42
N PHE A 46 -9.59 -4.63 6.31
CA PHE A 46 -9.98 -3.81 5.16
C PHE A 46 -11.49 -3.57 5.17
N GLU A 47 -11.88 -2.33 5.40
CA GLU A 47 -13.27 -1.86 5.26
C GLU A 47 -13.57 -1.51 3.79
N ASP A 48 -14.77 -1.83 3.31
CA ASP A 48 -15.22 -1.47 1.95
C ASP A 48 -15.71 -0.02 1.93
N ASP A 49 -14.75 0.90 2.05
CA ASP A 49 -14.97 2.34 2.14
C ASP A 49 -14.23 3.07 1.01
N TYR A 50 -14.95 3.87 0.22
CA TYR A 50 -14.39 4.49 -0.98
C TYR A 50 -13.28 5.51 -0.67
N ASP A 51 -13.44 6.28 0.42
CA ASP A 51 -12.43 7.26 0.83
C ASP A 51 -11.16 6.55 1.30
N LEU A 52 -11.27 5.39 1.96
CA LEU A 52 -10.14 4.51 2.28
C LEU A 52 -9.45 3.95 1.03
N MET A 53 -10.20 3.58 -0.01
CA MET A 53 -9.61 3.16 -1.30
C MET A 53 -8.80 4.30 -1.92
N CYS A 54 -9.35 5.51 -1.91
CA CYS A 54 -8.67 6.68 -2.45
C CYS A 54 -7.48 7.12 -1.58
N PHE A 55 -7.53 6.92 -0.25
CA PHE A 55 -6.38 7.08 0.63
C PHE A 55 -5.22 6.20 0.17
N GLN A 56 -5.49 4.92 -0.12
CA GLN A 56 -4.45 4.01 -0.59
C GLN A 56 -3.86 4.44 -1.93
N LYS A 57 -4.70 4.91 -2.86
CA LYS A 57 -4.23 5.49 -4.13
C LYS A 57 -3.31 6.69 -3.88
N CYS A 58 -3.71 7.61 -2.99
CA CYS A 58 -2.89 8.78 -2.65
C CYS A 58 -1.50 8.36 -2.17
N VAL A 59 -1.42 7.39 -1.25
CA VAL A 59 -0.15 6.84 -0.75
C VAL A 59 0.67 6.26 -1.90
N PHE A 60 0.10 5.43 -2.76
CA PHE A 60 0.83 4.83 -3.89
C PHE A 60 1.37 5.86 -4.88
N VAL A 61 0.61 6.93 -5.16
CA VAL A 61 1.04 8.04 -6.01
C VAL A 61 2.19 8.81 -5.35
N ARG A 62 2.10 9.12 -4.04
CA ARG A 62 3.18 9.82 -3.31
C ARG A 62 4.48 9.00 -3.27
N LEU A 63 4.37 7.67 -3.27
CA LEU A 63 5.51 6.75 -3.31
C LEU A 63 5.99 6.42 -4.74
N ASN A 64 5.37 7.02 -5.77
CA ASN A 64 5.63 6.74 -7.20
C ASN A 64 5.50 5.25 -7.57
N THR A 65 4.70 4.50 -6.80
CA THR A 65 4.39 3.08 -7.08
C THR A 65 3.17 2.92 -7.98
N MET A 66 2.40 4.00 -8.17
CA MET A 66 1.26 4.08 -9.05
C MET A 66 1.15 5.50 -9.63
N ASP A 67 0.64 5.63 -10.85
CA ASP A 67 0.30 6.93 -11.43
C ASP A 67 -1.13 7.40 -11.04
N ALA A 68 -1.51 8.61 -11.46
CA ALA A 68 -2.83 9.16 -11.14
C ALA A 68 -4.01 8.37 -11.76
N ASN A 69 -3.75 7.58 -12.81
CA ASN A 69 -4.74 6.79 -13.55
C ASN A 69 -4.88 5.37 -13.00
N GLY A 70 -4.04 4.96 -12.05
CA GLY A 70 -4.09 3.61 -11.47
C GLY A 70 -3.15 2.61 -12.16
N GLU A 71 -2.17 3.07 -12.93
CA GLU A 71 -1.12 2.22 -13.49
C GLU A 71 0.01 2.02 -12.47
N VAL A 72 0.26 0.76 -12.10
CA VAL A 72 1.28 0.39 -11.10
C VAL A 72 2.66 0.34 -11.74
N ALA A 73 3.61 1.07 -11.18
CA ALA A 73 5.02 1.03 -11.58
C ALA A 73 5.72 -0.18 -10.92
N LYS A 74 5.58 -1.36 -11.54
CA LYS A 74 6.06 -2.64 -11.00
C LYS A 74 7.53 -2.60 -10.60
N GLU A 75 8.38 -1.95 -11.39
CA GLU A 75 9.82 -1.84 -11.15
C GLU A 75 10.11 -1.05 -9.86
N VAL A 76 9.35 0.01 -9.62
CA VAL A 76 9.46 0.81 -8.39
C VAL A 76 8.99 -0.01 -7.20
N VAL A 77 7.86 -0.72 -7.32
CA VAL A 77 7.37 -1.65 -6.28
C VAL A 77 8.44 -2.67 -5.92
N MET A 78 9.03 -3.34 -6.91
CA MET A 78 10.09 -4.34 -6.68
C MET A 78 11.33 -3.75 -6.01
N SER A 79 11.67 -2.49 -6.31
CA SER A 79 12.81 -1.81 -5.66
C SER A 79 12.57 -1.44 -4.19
N GLN A 80 11.31 -1.36 -3.77
CA GLN A 80 10.91 -1.03 -2.39
C GLN A 80 10.71 -2.27 -1.52
N LEU A 81 10.56 -3.46 -2.13
CA LEU A 81 10.50 -4.70 -1.39
C LEU A 81 11.87 -5.02 -0.77
N PRO A 82 11.93 -5.45 0.50
CA PRO A 82 13.20 -5.83 1.10
C PRO A 82 13.84 -6.96 0.29
N ILE A 83 15.14 -6.86 0.06
CA ILE A 83 15.99 -7.88 -0.58
C ILE A 83 16.15 -9.04 0.42
N THR A 84 15.07 -9.70 0.77
CA THR A 84 15.07 -11.00 1.42
C THR A 84 14.61 -11.98 0.38
N GLU A 85 15.39 -13.03 0.16
CA GLU A 85 15.29 -14.06 -0.87
C GLU A 85 13.94 -14.79 -0.89
N ASP A 86 12.87 -14.08 -1.25
CA ASP A 86 11.56 -14.66 -1.40
C ASP A 86 11.23 -14.65 -2.88
N VAL A 87 11.43 -15.79 -3.53
CA VAL A 87 10.97 -16.07 -4.90
C VAL A 87 9.48 -15.68 -5.06
N ASN A 88 8.75 -15.61 -3.95
CA ASN A 88 7.39 -15.12 -3.85
C ASN A 88 7.21 -13.63 -4.21
N ALA A 89 8.17 -12.73 -3.95
CA ALA A 89 8.00 -11.30 -4.21
C ALA A 89 7.78 -10.99 -5.70
N GLU A 90 8.57 -11.62 -6.57
CA GLU A 90 8.41 -11.46 -8.01
C GLU A 90 7.09 -12.06 -8.50
N ILE A 91 6.73 -13.26 -8.03
CA ILE A 91 5.48 -13.93 -8.37
C ILE A 91 4.27 -13.10 -7.91
N VAL A 92 4.30 -12.61 -6.67
CA VAL A 92 3.25 -11.76 -6.09
C VAL A 92 3.13 -10.46 -6.89
N SER A 93 4.24 -9.83 -7.29
CA SER A 93 4.18 -8.64 -8.16
C SER A 93 3.55 -8.93 -9.52
N GLN A 94 3.79 -10.12 -10.10
CA GLN A 94 3.18 -10.54 -11.37
C GLN A 94 1.68 -10.83 -11.24
N ILE A 95 1.19 -11.13 -10.05
CA ILE A 95 -0.24 -11.40 -9.81
C ILE A 95 -0.96 -10.12 -9.41
N CYS A 96 -0.40 -9.37 -8.46
CA CYS A 96 -1.07 -8.26 -7.80
C CYS A 96 -1.02 -6.96 -8.61
N CYS A 97 0.09 -6.64 -9.30
CA CYS A 97 0.23 -5.35 -9.99
C CYS A 97 -0.67 -5.20 -11.23
N PHE A 98 -1.25 -6.29 -11.74
CA PHE A 98 -2.15 -6.27 -12.90
C PHE A 98 -3.63 -6.22 -12.53
N LEU A 99 -3.96 -6.20 -11.23
CA LEU A 99 -5.34 -6.05 -10.79
C LEU A 99 -5.87 -4.68 -11.22
N LYS A 100 -7.13 -4.64 -11.67
CA LYS A 100 -7.84 -3.43 -12.06
C LYS A 100 -9.22 -3.43 -11.45
N GLY A 101 -9.56 -2.31 -10.81
CA GLY A 101 -10.91 -2.01 -10.33
C GLY A 101 -11.67 -1.16 -11.33
N LYS A 102 -12.83 -0.67 -10.91
CA LYS A 102 -13.69 0.27 -11.64
C LYS A 102 -13.05 1.64 -11.86
N ASP A 103 -12.13 2.03 -10.99
CA ASP A 103 -11.37 3.27 -11.04
C ASP A 103 -9.97 3.10 -10.39
N SER A 104 -9.20 4.18 -10.34
CA SER A 104 -7.85 4.16 -9.76
C SER A 104 -7.81 3.98 -8.25
N CYS A 105 -8.87 4.38 -7.52
CA CYS A 105 -8.97 4.15 -6.07
C CYS A 105 -9.19 2.66 -5.78
N GLU A 106 -10.19 2.05 -6.43
CA GLU A 106 -10.46 0.62 -6.26
C GLU A 106 -9.28 -0.23 -6.76
N THR A 107 -8.62 0.19 -7.84
CA THR A 107 -7.39 -0.47 -8.32
C THR A 107 -6.31 -0.48 -7.23
N ALA A 108 -6.00 0.66 -6.62
CA ALA A 108 -5.03 0.75 -5.54
C ALA A 108 -5.40 -0.16 -4.36
N PHE A 109 -6.68 -0.19 -4.00
CA PHE A 109 -7.19 -1.01 -2.91
C PHE A 109 -7.06 -2.52 -3.19
N LEU A 110 -7.41 -2.97 -4.40
CA LEU A 110 -7.28 -4.37 -4.82
C LEU A 110 -5.81 -4.82 -4.83
N VAL A 111 -4.93 -3.98 -5.35
CA VAL A 111 -3.48 -4.22 -5.34
C VAL A 111 -2.99 -4.40 -3.90
N TRP A 112 -3.34 -3.48 -3.00
CA TRP A 112 -2.92 -3.56 -1.59
C TRP A 112 -3.40 -4.82 -0.89
N ARG A 113 -4.70 -5.15 -1.03
CA ARG A 113 -5.27 -6.39 -0.48
C ARG A 113 -4.57 -7.64 -1.01
N CYS A 114 -4.21 -7.64 -2.29
CA CYS A 114 -3.50 -8.76 -2.90
C CYS A 114 -2.11 -8.94 -2.29
N PHE A 115 -1.33 -7.87 -2.16
CA PHE A 115 -0.02 -7.92 -1.51
C PHE A 115 -0.12 -8.39 -0.06
N VAL A 116 -1.08 -7.85 0.71
CA VAL A 116 -1.28 -8.27 2.11
C VAL A 116 -1.66 -9.74 2.20
N ARG A 117 -2.60 -10.22 1.37
CA ARG A 117 -3.01 -11.64 1.37
C ARG A 117 -1.90 -12.60 0.95
N SER A 118 -1.02 -12.17 0.04
CA SER A 118 -0.01 -13.05 -0.58
C SER A 118 1.34 -13.03 0.13
N SER A 119 1.51 -12.18 1.14
CA SER A 119 2.74 -12.08 1.96
C SER A 119 2.71 -13.03 3.18
N PHE A 120 1.94 -14.12 3.10
CA PHE A 120 1.73 -15.12 4.16
C PHE A 120 1.96 -16.54 3.66
#